data_AF-A0A5C6EHQ9-F1
#
_entry.id   AF-A0A5C6EHQ9-F1
#
_cell.length_a   1.000
_cell.length_b   1.000
_cell.length_c   1.000
_cell.angle_alpha   90.00
_cell.angle_beta   90.00
_cell.angle_gamma   90.00
#
_symmetry.space_group_name_H-M   'P 1'
#
loop_
_entity.id
_entity.type
_entity.pdbx_description
1 polymer ?
#
loop_
_entity_poly.entity_id
_entity_poly.type
_entity_poly.pdbx_seq_one_letter_code
_entity_poly.pdbx_strand_id
1 'polypeptide(L)'
;MKRSSHRRLRCIALLSAMLVPWTTPCRAAAEIPIANQSVALAGSVAKAIVKYFGKEGASEASEFLSKKGGREMMERVSASATREGGEATVEQVSKLATKYGPEAIVALDNGPSVQSVLNALDELPTDQVRPALAKLAAGAPGRELADATTKFGVRALQSELKHPGVGLVLVRSLGDDGAELATRLSSDQAIAVARHAEDLAKLPPTARSNILGMIRDDATRMVQFLGRFAEANPGKTLFTVAATGIILAEPDRILGGDEIIYDADGNPILISKSGLAGRTLAAGGSIAEHVSTQYVRPVFLTALAFVTTFAILWASLKLWRISRKPA
;
A
#
# COMPACT_ATOMS: atom_id res chain seq x y z
N MET A 1 25.41 -58.99 -36.80
CA MET A 1 24.02 -58.46 -36.75
C MET A 1 24.04 -56.95 -36.98
N LYS A 2 23.30 -56.48 -38.01
CA LYS A 2 22.73 -55.13 -38.31
C LYS A 2 23.59 -53.87 -38.04
N ARG A 3 24.19 -53.17 -39.02
CA ARG A 3 23.65 -52.22 -40.06
C ARG A 3 22.80 -51.08 -39.47
N SER A 4 23.32 -49.85 -39.40
CA SER A 4 23.26 -48.72 -40.38
C SER A 4 21.86 -48.10 -40.60
N SER A 5 21.74 -46.76 -40.47
CA SER A 5 20.94 -45.85 -41.34
C SER A 5 20.68 -44.53 -40.58
N HIS A 6 21.29 -43.39 -40.93
CA HIS A 6 20.95 -42.47 -42.03
C HIS A 6 19.61 -41.71 -41.92
N ARG A 7 19.75 -40.37 -42.07
CA ARG A 7 18.81 -39.39 -42.68
C ARG A 7 17.63 -39.01 -41.78
N ARG A 8 17.30 -37.73 -41.57
CA ARG A 8 16.98 -36.65 -42.53
C ARG A 8 17.31 -35.30 -41.84
N LEU A 9 18.25 -34.46 -42.27
CA LEU A 9 18.30 -33.60 -43.46
C LEU A 9 16.94 -33.04 -43.92
N ARG A 10 16.93 -31.70 -44.10
CA ARG A 10 16.13 -30.91 -45.04
C ARG A 10 14.75 -30.47 -44.51
N CYS A 11 14.31 -29.22 -44.68
CA CYS A 11 14.70 -28.20 -45.64
C CYS A 11 13.86 -26.92 -45.40
N ILE A 12 14.43 -25.75 -45.75
CA ILE A 12 13.81 -24.69 -46.59
C ILE A 12 12.67 -23.90 -45.92
N ALA A 13 12.51 -22.58 -46.03
CA ALA A 13 13.01 -21.49 -46.87
C ALA A 13 12.60 -20.19 -46.15
N LEU A 14 13.38 -19.11 -46.22
CA LEU A 14 13.14 -17.98 -47.15
C LEU A 14 11.69 -17.46 -47.15
N LEU A 15 11.47 -16.26 -46.61
CA LEU A 15 10.67 -15.20 -47.24
C LEU A 15 10.93 -13.90 -46.44
N SER A 16 11.77 -13.00 -46.96
CA SER A 16 11.40 -11.90 -47.86
C SER A 16 10.98 -10.64 -47.11
N ALA A 17 11.96 -9.72 -47.04
CA ALA A 17 11.84 -8.30 -47.33
C ALA A 17 10.42 -7.69 -47.39
N MET A 18 10.09 -6.90 -46.38
CA MET A 18 9.26 -5.69 -46.55
C MET A 18 9.94 -4.52 -45.86
N LEU A 19 10.91 -3.94 -46.56
CA LEU A 19 11.33 -2.55 -46.40
C LEU A 19 10.20 -1.68 -46.97
N VAL A 20 9.34 -1.17 -46.08
CA VAL A 20 8.41 -0.10 -46.42
C VAL A 20 9.14 1.22 -46.13
N PRO A 21 9.44 2.06 -47.13
CA PRO A 21 9.87 3.42 -46.87
C PRO A 21 8.63 4.23 -46.45
N TRP A 22 8.49 4.48 -45.16
CA TRP A 22 7.61 5.55 -44.68
C TRP A 22 8.24 6.89 -45.08
N THR A 23 7.80 7.40 -46.23
CA THR A 23 7.91 8.80 -46.59
C THR A 23 7.07 9.61 -45.60
N THR A 24 7.73 10.21 -44.63
CA THR A 24 7.14 11.25 -43.77
C THR A 24 6.82 12.47 -44.63
N PRO A 25 5.56 12.91 -44.74
CA PRO A 25 5.27 14.21 -45.32
C PRO A 25 5.84 15.27 -44.37
N CYS A 26 6.75 16.11 -44.90
CA CYS A 26 7.12 17.38 -44.30
C CYS A 26 5.84 18.19 -44.02
N ARG A 27 5.37 18.13 -42.79
CA ARG A 27 4.34 19.04 -42.29
C ARG A 27 5.03 20.36 -42.08
N ALA A 28 4.89 21.25 -43.05
CA ALA A 28 5.22 22.66 -42.91
C ALA A 28 4.59 23.16 -41.60
N ALA A 29 5.44 23.54 -40.65
CA ALA A 29 5.03 24.26 -39.47
C ALA A 29 4.53 25.63 -39.94
N ALA A 30 3.21 25.76 -40.07
CA ALA A 30 2.58 27.06 -40.11
C ALA A 30 2.80 27.70 -38.73
N GLU A 31 3.71 28.66 -38.66
CA GLU A 31 3.81 29.60 -37.55
C GLU A 31 2.50 30.38 -37.50
N ILE A 32 1.56 29.92 -36.67
CA ILE A 32 0.40 30.70 -36.30
C ILE A 32 0.92 31.82 -35.38
N PRO A 33 0.59 33.10 -35.63
CA PRO A 33 0.98 34.20 -34.77
C PRO A 33 0.17 34.14 -33.45
N ILE A 34 0.66 33.38 -32.47
CA ILE A 34 0.03 33.21 -31.13
C ILE A 34 0.25 34.45 -30.24
N ALA A 35 1.05 35.42 -30.67
CA ALA A 35 1.53 36.51 -29.81
C ALA A 35 0.43 37.44 -29.23
N ASN A 36 -0.77 37.50 -29.81
CA ASN A 36 -1.82 38.44 -29.37
C ASN A 36 -3.02 37.82 -28.61
N GLN A 37 -3.19 36.49 -28.58
CA GLN A 37 -4.34 35.88 -27.88
C GLN A 37 -4.09 35.66 -26.38
N SER A 38 -2.83 35.45 -25.98
CA SER A 38 -2.44 35.25 -24.58
C SER A 38 -2.76 36.46 -23.69
N VAL A 39 -2.66 37.67 -24.23
CA VAL A 39 -2.88 38.93 -23.48
C VAL A 39 -4.35 39.12 -23.10
N ALA A 40 -5.28 38.74 -23.98
CA ALA A 40 -6.71 38.87 -23.71
C ALA A 40 -7.20 37.88 -22.64
N LEU A 41 -6.66 36.66 -22.64
CA LEU A 41 -7.04 35.59 -21.71
C LEU A 41 -6.47 35.82 -20.30
N ALA A 42 -5.25 36.35 -20.18
CA ALA A 42 -4.68 36.75 -18.89
C ALA A 42 -5.53 37.82 -18.17
N GLY A 43 -6.20 38.70 -18.93
CA GLY A 43 -7.14 39.69 -18.40
C GLY A 43 -8.36 39.08 -17.72
N SER A 44 -8.82 37.90 -18.15
CA SER A 44 -10.00 37.24 -17.57
C SER A 44 -9.73 36.70 -16.16
N VAL A 45 -8.56 36.09 -15.95
CA VAL A 45 -8.11 35.59 -14.64
C VAL A 45 -7.83 36.76 -13.70
N ALA A 46 -7.19 37.82 -14.19
CA ALA A 46 -7.00 39.05 -13.41
C ALA A 46 -8.32 39.68 -12.96
N LYS A 47 -9.32 39.75 -13.85
CA LYS A 47 -10.65 40.27 -13.52
C LYS A 47 -11.39 39.40 -12.51
N ALA A 48 -11.23 38.08 -12.59
CA ALA A 48 -11.77 37.13 -11.62
C ALA A 48 -11.18 37.34 -10.22
N ILE A 49 -9.86 37.50 -10.12
CA ILE A 49 -9.18 37.78 -8.85
C ILE A 49 -9.64 39.13 -8.27
N VAL A 50 -9.69 40.18 -9.09
CA VAL A 50 -10.21 41.50 -8.65
C VAL A 50 -11.66 41.37 -8.16
N LYS A 51 -12.50 40.54 -8.80
CA LYS A 51 -13.88 40.30 -8.38
C LYS A 51 -13.99 39.55 -7.06
N TYR A 52 -13.10 38.58 -6.80
CA TYR A 52 -13.02 37.87 -5.52
C TYR A 52 -12.67 38.85 -4.39
N PHE A 53 -11.58 39.60 -4.56
CA PHE A 53 -11.13 40.57 -3.56
C PHE A 53 -12.04 41.80 -3.43
N GLY A 54 -12.79 42.16 -4.47
CA GLY A 54 -13.82 43.21 -4.36
C GLY A 54 -14.94 42.84 -3.39
N LYS A 55 -15.13 41.56 -3.07
CA LYS A 55 -16.11 41.09 -2.08
C LYS A 55 -15.52 40.88 -0.68
N GLU A 56 -14.26 40.46 -0.55
CA GLU A 56 -13.66 40.08 0.74
C GLU A 56 -12.50 40.97 1.24
N GLY A 57 -11.91 41.82 0.40
CA GLY A 57 -10.89 42.78 0.87
C GLY A 57 -9.89 43.22 -0.22
N ALA A 58 -9.99 44.48 -0.66
CA ALA A 58 -9.09 45.05 -1.67
C ALA A 58 -7.60 45.09 -1.24
N SER A 59 -7.31 45.03 0.07
CA SER A 59 -5.95 45.07 0.61
C SER A 59 -5.17 43.77 0.40
N GLU A 60 -5.81 42.61 0.52
CA GLU A 60 -5.12 41.32 0.31
C GLU A 60 -4.81 41.09 -1.18
N ALA A 61 -5.66 41.62 -2.07
CA ALA A 61 -5.44 41.59 -3.52
C ALA A 61 -4.17 42.33 -3.92
N SER A 62 -4.03 43.55 -3.42
CA SER A 62 -2.88 44.40 -3.73
C SER A 62 -1.62 43.82 -3.11
N GLU A 63 -1.70 43.20 -1.93
CA GLU A 63 -0.58 42.49 -1.33
C GLU A 63 -0.16 41.25 -2.14
N PHE A 64 -1.10 40.45 -2.62
CA PHE A 64 -0.79 39.29 -3.47
C PHE A 64 -0.22 39.69 -4.83
N LEU A 65 -0.75 40.74 -5.45
CA LEU A 65 -0.25 41.27 -6.73
C LEU A 65 1.09 41.99 -6.59
N SER A 66 1.34 42.65 -5.44
CA SER A 66 2.60 43.35 -5.17
C SER A 66 3.71 42.42 -4.67
N LYS A 67 3.36 41.28 -4.03
CA LYS A 67 4.33 40.22 -3.75
C LYS A 67 4.89 39.69 -5.07
N LYS A 68 6.22 39.72 -5.19
CA LYS A 68 7.03 39.35 -6.37
C LYS A 68 6.75 37.91 -6.84
N GLY A 69 5.68 37.73 -7.60
CA GLY A 69 5.31 36.45 -8.18
C GLY A 69 3.82 36.32 -8.53
N GLY A 70 2.93 37.13 -7.94
CA GLY A 70 1.48 37.00 -8.18
C GLY A 70 1.09 37.06 -9.67
N ARG A 71 1.58 38.10 -10.37
CA ARG A 71 1.31 38.27 -11.80
C ARG A 71 1.97 37.20 -12.67
N GLU A 72 3.22 36.86 -12.38
CA GLU A 72 3.97 35.84 -13.13
C GLU A 72 3.35 34.45 -12.98
N MET A 73 2.89 34.09 -11.77
CA MET A 73 2.14 32.84 -11.53
C MET A 73 0.85 32.80 -12.33
N MET A 74 0.08 33.89 -12.37
CA MET A 74 -1.14 33.94 -13.17
C MET A 74 -0.86 33.79 -14.67
N GLU A 75 0.18 34.45 -15.17
CA GLU A 75 0.61 34.34 -16.57
C GLU A 75 1.07 32.90 -16.89
N ARG A 76 1.84 32.26 -15.99
CA ARG A 76 2.24 30.85 -16.14
C ARG A 76 1.06 29.89 -16.11
N VAL A 77 0.17 30.00 -15.12
CA VAL A 77 -1.02 29.13 -15.00
C VAL A 77 -1.96 29.32 -16.19
N SER A 78 -2.21 30.55 -16.62
CA SER A 78 -3.07 30.81 -17.78
C SER A 78 -2.45 30.32 -19.09
N ALA A 79 -1.12 30.47 -19.27
CA ALA A 79 -0.41 29.92 -20.41
C ALA A 79 -0.45 28.39 -20.43
N SER A 80 -0.24 27.72 -19.29
CA SER A 80 -0.33 26.27 -19.16
C SER A 80 -1.76 25.77 -19.41
N ALA A 81 -2.77 26.41 -18.82
CA ALA A 81 -4.18 26.09 -19.06
C ALA A 81 -4.57 26.22 -20.54
N THR A 82 -4.15 27.31 -21.20
CA THR A 82 -4.40 27.52 -22.63
C THR A 82 -3.74 26.45 -23.49
N ARG A 83 -2.51 26.03 -23.12
CA ARG A 83 -1.76 25.00 -23.84
C ARG A 83 -2.38 23.60 -23.67
N GLU A 84 -2.86 23.27 -22.48
CA GLU A 84 -3.34 21.93 -22.14
C GLU A 84 -4.79 21.67 -22.55
N GLY A 85 -5.69 22.64 -22.41
CA GLY A 85 -7.12 22.46 -22.73
C GLY A 85 -7.83 23.69 -23.29
N GLY A 86 -7.07 24.70 -23.72
CA GLY A 86 -7.61 25.87 -24.41
C GLY A 86 -8.44 26.79 -23.51
N GLU A 87 -9.42 27.46 -24.13
CA GLU A 87 -10.24 28.48 -23.46
C GLU A 87 -11.11 27.89 -22.33
N ALA A 88 -11.57 26.64 -22.47
CA ALA A 88 -12.42 25.98 -21.48
C ALA A 88 -11.68 25.78 -20.13
N THR A 89 -10.42 25.37 -20.17
CA THR A 89 -9.59 25.21 -18.98
C THR A 89 -9.31 26.55 -18.32
N VAL A 90 -9.04 27.60 -19.10
CA VAL A 90 -8.85 28.97 -18.56
C VAL A 90 -10.11 29.45 -17.84
N GLU A 91 -11.30 29.16 -18.38
CA GLU A 91 -12.56 29.49 -17.73
C GLU A 91 -12.74 28.73 -16.40
N GLN A 92 -12.37 27.45 -16.35
CA GLN A 92 -12.39 26.65 -15.10
C GLN A 92 -11.44 27.22 -14.05
N VAL A 93 -10.19 27.55 -14.43
CA VAL A 93 -9.22 28.22 -13.54
C VAL A 93 -9.78 29.53 -13.02
N SER A 94 -10.39 30.34 -13.89
CA SER A 94 -11.01 31.61 -13.53
C SER A 94 -12.16 31.45 -12.54
N LYS A 95 -13.04 30.45 -12.75
CA LYS A 95 -14.12 30.09 -11.82
C LYS A 95 -13.57 29.66 -10.46
N LEU A 96 -12.52 28.84 -10.45
CA LEU A 96 -11.91 28.31 -9.24
C LEU A 96 -11.21 29.43 -8.45
N ALA A 97 -10.47 30.31 -9.12
CA ALA A 97 -9.85 31.50 -8.53
C ALA A 97 -10.89 32.51 -8.01
N THR A 98 -12.03 32.67 -8.70
CA THR A 98 -13.14 33.51 -8.23
C THR A 98 -13.84 32.92 -7.00
N LYS A 99 -13.75 31.60 -6.76
CA LYS A 99 -14.44 30.93 -5.67
C LYS A 99 -13.56 30.74 -4.43
N TYR A 100 -12.28 30.42 -4.64
CA TYR A 100 -11.33 30.06 -3.57
C TYR A 100 -10.16 31.04 -3.43
N GLY A 101 -10.11 32.09 -4.26
CA GLY A 101 -9.11 33.15 -4.15
C GLY A 101 -7.73 32.78 -4.72
N PRO A 102 -6.66 33.46 -4.26
CA PRO A 102 -5.31 33.31 -4.81
C PRO A 102 -4.68 31.93 -4.53
N GLU A 103 -5.10 31.24 -3.48
CA GLU A 103 -4.63 29.88 -3.14
C GLU A 103 -4.87 28.90 -4.28
N ALA A 104 -5.96 29.08 -5.03
CA ALA A 104 -6.26 28.31 -6.23
C ALA A 104 -5.16 28.44 -7.29
N ILE A 105 -4.68 29.66 -7.53
CA ILE A 105 -3.66 29.93 -8.55
C ILE A 105 -2.32 29.33 -8.09
N VAL A 106 -1.96 29.48 -6.82
CA VAL A 106 -0.73 28.90 -6.26
C VAL A 106 -0.75 27.37 -6.33
N ALA A 107 -1.89 26.75 -6.01
CA ALA A 107 -2.08 25.31 -6.11
C ALA A 107 -1.90 24.80 -7.54
N LEU A 108 -2.46 25.52 -8.53
CA LEU A 108 -2.35 25.14 -9.95
C LEU A 108 -0.95 25.41 -10.53
N ASP A 109 -0.24 26.43 -10.06
CA ASP A 109 1.15 26.73 -10.47
C ASP A 109 2.16 25.68 -9.99
N ASN A 110 1.84 24.98 -8.90
CA ASN A 110 2.68 23.91 -8.36
C ASN A 110 2.60 22.60 -9.15
N GLY A 111 1.59 22.42 -10.00
CA GLY A 111 1.38 21.20 -10.77
C GLY A 111 2.07 21.19 -12.14
N PRO A 112 2.51 20.02 -12.63
CA PRO A 112 3.05 19.89 -13.97
C PRO A 112 1.97 19.94 -15.06
N SER A 113 0.72 19.59 -14.71
CA SER A 113 -0.46 19.69 -15.58
C SER A 113 -1.61 20.34 -14.84
N VAL A 114 -2.01 21.52 -15.30
CA VAL A 114 -3.17 22.25 -14.76
C VAL A 114 -4.45 21.46 -15.00
N GLN A 115 -4.61 20.83 -16.16
CA GLN A 115 -5.82 20.09 -16.50
C GLN A 115 -6.03 18.87 -15.58
N SER A 116 -4.95 18.14 -15.29
CA SER A 116 -5.04 16.92 -14.47
C SER A 116 -5.44 17.25 -13.03
N VAL A 117 -4.89 18.35 -12.49
CA VAL A 117 -5.26 18.85 -11.15
C VAL A 117 -6.70 19.34 -11.14
N LEU A 118 -7.15 20.08 -12.16
CA LEU A 118 -8.55 20.54 -12.24
C LEU A 118 -9.53 19.37 -12.29
N ASN A 119 -9.28 18.37 -13.14
CA ASN A 119 -10.13 17.17 -13.21
C ASN A 119 -10.22 16.47 -11.84
N ALA A 120 -9.09 16.34 -11.15
CA ALA A 120 -9.05 15.73 -9.82
C ALA A 120 -9.80 16.57 -8.77
N LEU A 121 -9.77 17.90 -8.86
CA LEU A 121 -10.52 18.80 -7.98
C LEU A 121 -12.02 18.78 -8.25
N ASP A 122 -12.44 18.61 -9.51
CA ASP A 122 -13.86 18.53 -9.90
C ASP A 122 -14.52 17.21 -9.43
N GLU A 123 -13.74 16.14 -9.28
CA GLU A 123 -14.20 14.87 -8.71
C GLU A 123 -14.31 14.90 -7.16
N LEU A 124 -13.72 15.90 -6.49
CA LEU A 124 -13.79 16.03 -5.04
C LEU A 124 -15.13 16.62 -4.57
N PRO A 125 -15.63 16.18 -3.40
CA PRO A 125 -16.72 16.85 -2.71
C PRO A 125 -16.41 18.34 -2.47
N THR A 126 -17.41 19.22 -2.65
CA THR A 126 -17.19 20.68 -2.63
C THR A 126 -16.64 21.24 -1.32
N ASP A 127 -16.85 20.54 -0.21
CA ASP A 127 -16.32 20.79 1.12
C ASP A 127 -14.81 20.46 1.24
N GLN A 128 -14.32 19.53 0.42
CA GLN A 128 -12.93 19.08 0.41
C GLN A 128 -12.03 19.86 -0.56
N VAL A 129 -12.61 20.61 -1.51
CA VAL A 129 -11.84 21.38 -2.49
C VAL A 129 -10.97 22.45 -1.83
N ARG A 130 -11.49 23.20 -0.85
CA ARG A 130 -10.71 24.24 -0.16
C ARG A 130 -9.50 23.68 0.60
N PRO A 131 -9.62 22.65 1.46
CA PRO A 131 -8.45 22.07 2.10
C PRO A 131 -7.49 21.40 1.10
N ALA A 132 -7.98 20.85 -0.02
CA ALA A 132 -7.13 20.29 -1.07
C ALA A 132 -6.25 21.38 -1.72
N LEU A 133 -6.86 22.54 -2.04
CA LEU A 133 -6.14 23.69 -2.58
C LEU A 133 -5.11 24.22 -1.59
N ALA A 134 -5.43 24.32 -0.30
CA ALA A 134 -4.47 24.73 0.72
C ALA A 134 -3.26 23.77 0.80
N LYS A 135 -3.49 22.46 0.65
CA LYS A 135 -2.42 21.44 0.60
C LYS A 135 -1.58 21.52 -0.66
N LEU A 136 -2.22 21.69 -1.83
CA LEU A 136 -1.52 21.90 -3.10
C LEU A 136 -0.73 23.21 -3.12
N ALA A 137 -1.19 24.24 -2.41
CA ALA A 137 -0.50 25.53 -2.29
C ALA A 137 0.66 25.51 -1.27
N ALA A 138 0.87 24.41 -0.53
CA ALA A 138 1.84 24.33 0.57
C ALA A 138 3.33 24.27 0.14
N GLY A 139 3.70 24.87 -1.00
CA GLY A 139 5.07 24.94 -1.49
C GLY A 139 5.59 23.58 -1.98
N ALA A 140 6.79 23.18 -1.53
CA ALA A 140 7.44 21.93 -1.95
C ALA A 140 6.58 20.66 -1.77
N PRO A 141 5.96 20.38 -0.60
CA PRO A 141 5.07 19.23 -0.47
C PRO A 141 3.81 19.35 -1.35
N GLY A 142 3.35 20.56 -1.62
CA GLY A 142 2.23 20.82 -2.53
C GLY A 142 2.57 20.46 -3.98
N ARG A 143 3.81 20.69 -4.42
CA ARG A 143 4.33 20.25 -5.73
C ARG A 143 4.40 18.73 -5.84
N GLU A 144 4.95 18.07 -4.82
CA GLU A 144 4.97 16.60 -4.79
C GLU A 144 3.56 16.01 -4.81
N LEU A 145 2.60 16.64 -4.11
CA LEU A 145 1.20 16.25 -4.15
C LEU A 145 0.57 16.48 -5.54
N ALA A 146 0.89 17.58 -6.22
CA ALA A 146 0.40 17.86 -7.56
C ALA A 146 0.96 16.86 -8.60
N ASP A 147 2.23 16.48 -8.45
CA ASP A 147 2.85 15.41 -9.25
C ASP A 147 2.17 14.05 -9.01
N ALA A 148 1.90 13.71 -7.74
CA ALA A 148 1.18 12.50 -7.38
C ALA A 148 -0.26 12.52 -7.92
N THR A 149 -0.93 13.68 -7.86
CA THR A 149 -2.28 13.87 -8.40
C THR A 149 -2.31 13.70 -9.92
N THR A 150 -1.27 14.15 -10.63
CA THR A 150 -1.16 13.96 -12.08
C THR A 150 -1.00 12.47 -12.44
N LYS A 151 -0.33 11.68 -11.60
CA LYS A 151 -0.08 10.25 -11.83
C LYS A 151 -1.21 9.33 -11.37
N PHE A 152 -1.84 9.65 -10.24
CA PHE A 152 -2.80 8.78 -9.55
C PHE A 152 -4.21 9.39 -9.39
N GLY A 153 -4.43 10.59 -9.92
CA GLY A 153 -5.71 11.28 -9.93
C GLY A 153 -6.20 11.72 -8.55
N VAL A 154 -7.53 11.77 -8.41
CA VAL A 154 -8.22 12.24 -7.19
C VAL A 154 -7.87 11.44 -5.94
N ARG A 155 -7.50 10.16 -6.08
CA ARG A 155 -7.17 9.29 -4.95
C ARG A 155 -5.95 9.78 -4.19
N ALA A 156 -4.97 10.39 -4.88
CA ALA A 156 -3.83 11.01 -4.22
C ALA A 156 -4.26 12.16 -3.30
N LEU A 157 -5.11 13.05 -3.80
CA LEU A 157 -5.66 14.16 -3.01
C LEU A 157 -6.49 13.65 -1.83
N GLN A 158 -7.38 12.68 -2.05
CA GLN A 158 -8.19 12.09 -0.97
C GLN A 158 -7.33 11.44 0.11
N SER A 159 -6.26 10.74 -0.28
CA SER A 159 -5.34 10.12 0.67
C SER A 159 -4.64 11.16 1.57
N GLU A 160 -4.19 12.26 0.98
CA GLU A 160 -3.50 13.34 1.69
C GLU A 160 -4.46 14.18 2.54
N LEU A 161 -5.69 14.39 2.08
CA LEU A 161 -6.74 15.03 2.86
C LEU A 161 -7.12 14.21 4.10
N LYS A 162 -7.23 12.89 3.94
CA LYS A 162 -7.57 11.99 5.04
C LYS A 162 -6.42 11.82 6.03
N HIS A 163 -5.19 11.74 5.52
CA HIS A 163 -4.00 11.52 6.32
C HIS A 163 -2.88 12.52 5.96
N PRO A 164 -2.96 13.77 6.45
CA PRO A 164 -1.98 14.81 6.13
C PRO A 164 -0.53 14.39 6.39
N GLY A 165 0.31 14.48 5.36
CA GLY A 165 1.74 14.14 5.36
C GLY A 165 2.04 12.64 5.22
N VAL A 166 1.05 11.77 5.46
CA VAL A 166 1.21 10.31 5.43
C VAL A 166 0.62 9.72 4.15
N GLY A 167 -0.51 10.28 3.69
CA GLY A 167 -1.17 9.88 2.45
C GLY A 167 -0.22 9.99 1.27
N LEU A 168 0.43 11.14 1.09
CA LEU A 168 1.42 11.34 0.03
C LEU A 168 2.60 10.35 0.10
N VAL A 169 3.07 10.00 1.30
CA VAL A 169 4.14 9.01 1.47
C VAL A 169 3.71 7.63 0.99
N LEU A 170 2.47 7.21 1.31
CA LEU A 170 1.92 5.95 0.83
C LEU A 170 1.77 5.93 -0.69
N VAL A 171 1.24 7.01 -1.27
CA VAL A 171 1.08 7.13 -2.74
C VAL A 171 2.43 7.13 -3.46
N ARG A 172 3.43 7.83 -2.92
CA ARG A 172 4.77 7.90 -3.51
C ARG A 172 5.46 6.54 -3.53
N SER A 173 5.36 5.79 -2.43
CA SER A 173 6.07 4.51 -2.29
C SER A 173 5.32 3.34 -2.92
N LEU A 174 3.99 3.31 -2.82
CA LEU A 174 3.16 2.16 -3.22
C LEU A 174 2.29 2.42 -4.46
N GLY A 175 2.25 3.66 -4.97
CA GLY A 175 1.47 4.02 -6.15
C GLY A 175 -0.04 4.02 -5.91
N ASP A 176 -0.80 3.57 -6.92
CA ASP A 176 -2.27 3.52 -6.86
C ASP A 176 -2.75 2.62 -5.71
N ASP A 177 -2.04 1.52 -5.43
CA ASP A 177 -2.35 0.65 -4.30
C ASP A 177 -2.24 1.38 -2.96
N GLY A 178 -1.26 2.27 -2.83
CA GLY A 178 -1.06 3.11 -1.64
C GLY A 178 -2.15 4.15 -1.47
N ALA A 179 -2.58 4.77 -2.58
CA ALA A 179 -3.68 5.73 -2.59
C ALA A 179 -5.00 5.05 -2.18
N GLU A 180 -5.30 3.89 -2.76
CA GLU A 180 -6.47 3.09 -2.37
C GLU A 180 -6.40 2.68 -0.90
N LEU A 181 -5.25 2.19 -0.45
CA LEU A 181 -5.08 1.73 0.92
C LEU A 181 -5.30 2.86 1.93
N ALA A 182 -4.74 4.03 1.69
CA ALA A 182 -4.91 5.21 2.54
C ALA A 182 -6.38 5.59 2.73
N THR A 183 -7.23 5.43 1.70
CA THR A 183 -8.67 5.73 1.85
C THR A 183 -9.40 4.78 2.80
N ARG A 184 -8.85 3.58 3.08
CA ARG A 184 -9.46 2.57 3.94
C ARG A 184 -8.91 2.55 5.36
N LEU A 185 -7.63 2.86 5.53
CA LEU A 185 -6.96 2.79 6.84
C LEU A 185 -7.44 3.88 7.82
N SER A 186 -7.34 3.62 9.12
CA SER A 186 -7.36 4.68 10.13
C SER A 186 -6.04 5.46 10.11
N SER A 187 -5.99 6.63 10.75
CA SER A 187 -4.77 7.45 10.78
C SER A 187 -3.59 6.72 11.42
N ASP A 188 -3.82 6.01 12.53
CA ASP A 188 -2.75 5.25 13.20
C ASP A 188 -2.25 4.09 12.33
N GLN A 189 -3.17 3.40 11.65
CA GLN A 189 -2.82 2.32 10.73
C GLN A 189 -2.04 2.85 9.51
N ALA A 190 -2.46 3.98 8.94
CA ALA A 190 -1.76 4.63 7.84
C ALA A 190 -0.35 5.04 8.24
N ILE A 191 -0.17 5.60 9.45
CA ILE A 191 1.16 5.95 9.99
C ILE A 191 2.03 4.69 10.15
N ALA A 192 1.48 3.61 10.72
CA ALA A 192 2.21 2.37 10.91
C ALA A 192 2.66 1.75 9.58
N VAL A 193 1.79 1.73 8.57
CA VAL A 193 2.13 1.22 7.23
C VAL A 193 3.13 2.15 6.53
N ALA A 194 2.95 3.46 6.63
CA ALA A 194 3.82 4.45 5.97
C ALA A 194 5.28 4.35 6.42
N ARG A 195 5.52 4.03 7.70
CA ARG A 195 6.88 3.78 8.23
C ARG A 195 7.62 2.65 7.51
N HIS A 196 6.88 1.71 6.92
CA HIS A 196 7.43 0.55 6.20
C HIS A 196 7.11 0.57 4.71
N ALA A 197 6.53 1.67 4.19
CA ALA A 197 6.07 1.74 2.80
C ALA A 197 7.22 1.61 1.79
N GLU A 198 8.40 2.15 2.10
CA GLU A 198 9.58 2.02 1.23
C GLU A 198 10.11 0.58 1.18
N ASP A 199 10.03 -0.17 2.30
CA ASP A 199 10.44 -1.57 2.32
C ASP A 199 9.43 -2.45 1.57
N LEU A 200 8.14 -2.16 1.72
CA LEU A 200 7.07 -2.77 0.92
C LEU A 200 7.27 -2.50 -0.57
N ALA A 201 7.69 -1.28 -0.96
CA ALA A 201 7.92 -0.92 -2.35
C ALA A 201 9.05 -1.73 -3.00
N LYS A 202 10.09 -2.09 -2.23
CA LYS A 202 11.25 -2.89 -2.70
C LYS A 202 10.92 -4.37 -2.93
N LEU A 203 9.79 -4.86 -2.41
CA LEU A 203 9.39 -6.25 -2.60
C LEU A 203 9.08 -6.56 -4.07
N PRO A 204 9.26 -7.84 -4.50
CA PRO A 204 8.75 -8.30 -5.78
C PRO A 204 7.23 -8.01 -5.91
N PRO A 205 6.73 -7.63 -7.10
CA PRO A 205 5.34 -7.19 -7.28
C PRO A 205 4.28 -8.15 -6.72
N THR A 206 4.49 -9.46 -6.90
CA THR A 206 3.58 -10.50 -6.37
C THR A 206 3.55 -10.51 -4.84
N ALA A 207 4.71 -10.46 -4.21
CA ALA A 207 4.84 -10.46 -2.76
C ALA A 207 4.23 -9.20 -2.14
N ARG A 208 4.50 -8.04 -2.77
CA ARG A 208 3.90 -6.76 -2.39
C ARG A 208 2.38 -6.79 -2.49
N SER A 209 1.83 -7.25 -3.63
CA SER A 209 0.39 -7.32 -3.85
C SER A 209 -0.30 -8.21 -2.81
N ASN A 210 0.28 -9.36 -2.46
CA ASN A 210 -0.28 -10.24 -1.45
C ASN A 210 -0.28 -9.59 -0.05
N ILE A 211 0.79 -8.90 0.34
CA ILE A 211 0.83 -8.18 1.62
C ILE A 211 -0.18 -7.04 1.65
N LEU A 212 -0.28 -6.26 0.56
CA LEU A 212 -1.26 -5.19 0.46
C LEU A 212 -2.69 -5.75 0.49
N GLY A 213 -2.94 -6.92 -0.11
CA GLY A 213 -4.18 -7.67 0.03
C GLY A 213 -4.51 -7.98 1.48
N MET A 214 -3.56 -8.54 2.24
CA MET A 214 -3.76 -8.80 3.67
C MET A 214 -4.01 -7.54 4.49
N ILE A 215 -3.34 -6.42 4.20
CA ILE A 215 -3.62 -5.14 4.88
C ILE A 215 -5.04 -4.65 4.53
N ARG A 216 -5.50 -4.83 3.28
CA ARG A 216 -6.86 -4.46 2.87
C ARG A 216 -7.92 -5.29 3.58
N ASP A 217 -7.66 -6.57 3.78
CA ASP A 217 -8.61 -7.52 4.39
C ASP A 217 -8.63 -7.41 5.92
N ASP A 218 -7.46 -7.28 6.57
CA ASP A 218 -7.34 -7.16 8.02
C ASP A 218 -6.21 -6.20 8.44
N ALA A 219 -6.45 -4.91 8.22
CA ALA A 219 -5.53 -3.83 8.59
C ALA A 219 -5.15 -3.85 10.07
N THR A 220 -6.10 -4.19 10.94
CA THR A 220 -5.90 -4.18 12.40
C THR A 220 -4.90 -5.25 12.82
N ARG A 221 -5.09 -6.50 12.39
CA ARG A 221 -4.15 -7.59 12.72
C ARG A 221 -2.79 -7.34 12.09
N MET A 222 -2.74 -6.85 10.86
CA MET A 222 -1.47 -6.58 10.22
C MET A 222 -0.70 -5.48 10.96
N VAL A 223 -1.33 -4.36 11.32
CA VAL A 223 -0.67 -3.29 12.07
C VAL A 223 -0.22 -3.73 13.46
N GLN A 224 -1.01 -4.56 14.16
CA GLN A 224 -0.59 -5.16 15.43
C GLN A 224 0.62 -6.09 15.25
N PHE A 225 0.66 -6.85 14.16
CA PHE A 225 1.81 -7.67 13.82
C PHE A 225 3.05 -6.82 13.50
N LEU A 226 2.91 -5.76 12.70
CA LEU A 226 4.00 -4.80 12.43
C LEU A 226 4.55 -4.21 13.73
N GLY A 227 3.66 -3.81 14.65
CA GLY A 227 4.03 -3.28 15.97
C GLY A 227 4.83 -4.28 16.80
N ARG A 228 4.29 -5.50 16.99
CA ARG A 228 4.96 -6.57 17.75
C ARG A 228 6.32 -6.94 17.17
N PHE A 229 6.41 -7.00 15.84
CA PHE A 229 7.67 -7.32 15.18
C PHE A 229 8.71 -6.22 15.38
N ALA A 230 8.33 -4.95 15.24
CA ALA A 230 9.22 -3.83 15.45
C ALA A 230 9.76 -3.78 16.89
N GLU A 231 8.91 -4.13 17.88
CA GLU A 231 9.31 -4.26 19.28
C GLU A 231 10.28 -5.43 19.51
N ALA A 232 10.02 -6.58 18.91
CA ALA A 232 10.84 -7.77 19.06
C ALA A 232 12.17 -7.70 18.31
N ASN A 233 12.22 -6.94 17.21
CA ASN A 233 13.35 -6.89 16.28
C ASN A 233 13.73 -5.43 15.94
N PRO A 234 14.21 -4.63 16.92
CA PRO A 234 14.57 -3.24 16.68
C PRO A 234 15.68 -3.14 15.62
N GLY A 235 15.45 -2.30 14.60
CA GLY A 235 16.41 -2.05 13.51
C GLY A 235 16.41 -3.07 12.37
N LYS A 236 15.58 -4.12 12.42
CA LYS A 236 15.46 -5.09 11.32
C LYS A 236 14.26 -4.76 10.43
N THR A 237 14.42 -4.91 9.12
CA THR A 237 13.35 -4.66 8.14
C THR A 237 12.41 -5.85 8.09
N LEU A 238 11.10 -5.62 8.17
CA LEU A 238 10.09 -6.69 8.26
C LEU A 238 9.86 -7.38 6.90
N PHE A 239 10.01 -6.63 5.83
CA PHE A 239 9.70 -7.07 4.47
C PHE A 239 10.96 -7.45 3.68
N THR A 240 11.78 -8.33 4.26
CA THR A 240 12.79 -9.04 3.47
C THR A 240 12.12 -10.14 2.65
N VAL A 241 12.73 -10.58 1.54
CA VAL A 241 12.19 -11.65 0.69
C VAL A 241 11.92 -12.92 1.51
N ALA A 242 12.82 -13.26 2.44
CA ALA A 242 12.68 -14.42 3.31
C ALA A 242 11.53 -14.26 4.33
N ALA A 243 11.41 -13.10 4.97
CA ALA A 243 10.37 -12.88 5.98
C ALA A 243 8.98 -12.83 5.35
N THR A 244 8.90 -12.24 4.16
CA THR A 244 7.68 -12.20 3.36
C THR A 244 7.21 -13.60 2.97
N GLY A 245 8.13 -14.51 2.62
CA GLY A 245 7.78 -15.90 2.32
C GLY A 245 7.10 -16.61 3.49
N ILE A 246 7.54 -16.33 4.73
CA ILE A 246 6.98 -16.91 5.94
C ILE A 246 5.58 -16.31 6.24
N ILE A 247 5.44 -14.98 6.10
CA ILE A 247 4.13 -14.29 6.25
C ILE A 247 3.11 -14.82 5.25
N LEU A 248 3.53 -15.07 4.01
CA LEU A 248 2.65 -15.56 2.95
C LEU A 248 2.33 -17.05 3.06
N ALA A 249 3.23 -17.86 3.62
CA ALA A 249 3.00 -19.28 3.80
C ALA A 249 2.00 -19.56 4.92
N GLU A 250 1.99 -18.75 5.98
CA GLU A 250 1.14 -18.98 7.16
C GLU A 250 0.48 -17.68 7.70
N PRO A 251 -0.34 -16.98 6.89
CA PRO A 251 -0.89 -15.67 7.25
C PRO A 251 -1.77 -15.75 8.49
N ASP A 252 -2.62 -16.78 8.61
CA ASP A 252 -3.51 -16.94 9.76
C ASP A 252 -2.77 -17.20 11.07
N ARG A 253 -1.62 -17.89 11.02
CA ARG A 253 -0.83 -18.19 12.21
C ARG A 253 -0.05 -16.98 12.70
N ILE A 254 0.54 -16.23 11.77
CA ILE A 254 1.31 -15.02 12.08
C ILE A 254 0.39 -13.90 12.56
N LEU A 255 -0.71 -13.67 11.84
CA LEU A 255 -1.73 -12.71 12.24
C LEU A 255 -2.48 -13.18 13.50
N GLY A 256 -2.49 -14.49 13.77
CA GLY A 256 -3.10 -15.12 14.95
C GLY A 256 -2.23 -15.15 16.21
N GLY A 257 -0.94 -14.79 16.14
CA GLY A 257 -0.11 -14.66 17.33
C GLY A 257 1.35 -15.10 17.21
N ASP A 258 1.71 -15.91 16.22
CA ASP A 258 3.08 -16.42 16.05
C ASP A 258 4.08 -15.28 15.75
N GLU A 259 5.32 -15.42 16.24
CA GLU A 259 6.34 -14.37 16.19
C GLU A 259 7.44 -14.75 15.19
N ILE A 260 7.80 -13.80 14.33
CA ILE A 260 8.96 -13.95 13.43
C ILE A 260 10.18 -13.39 14.17
N ILE A 261 11.15 -14.25 14.44
CA ILE A 261 12.43 -13.86 15.04
C ILE A 261 13.51 -14.09 14.00
N TYR A 262 14.49 -13.20 13.92
CA TYR A 262 15.66 -13.41 13.08
C TYR A 262 16.73 -14.17 13.86
N ASP A 263 17.28 -15.23 13.27
CA ASP A 263 18.42 -15.95 13.81
C ASP A 263 19.71 -15.09 13.82
N ALA A 264 20.80 -15.64 14.36
CA ALA A 264 22.10 -14.97 14.44
C ALA A 264 22.67 -14.62 13.05
N ASP A 265 22.23 -15.32 12.01
CA ASP A 265 22.65 -15.14 10.63
C ASP A 265 21.73 -14.18 9.85
N GLY A 266 20.69 -13.65 10.49
CA GLY A 266 19.75 -12.70 9.91
C GLY A 266 18.66 -13.35 9.05
N ASN A 267 18.50 -14.68 9.10
CA ASN A 267 17.39 -15.37 8.44
C ASN A 267 16.15 -15.36 9.34
N PRO A 268 14.96 -15.11 8.80
CA PRO A 268 13.74 -15.14 9.57
C PRO A 268 13.35 -16.59 9.85
N ILE A 269 13.15 -16.91 11.12
CA ILE A 269 12.62 -18.19 11.58
C ILE A 269 11.28 -17.96 12.27
N LEU A 270 10.31 -18.83 11.95
CA LEU A 270 9.01 -18.80 12.60
C LEU A 270 9.10 -19.53 13.93
N ILE A 271 8.90 -18.81 15.05
CA ILE A 271 8.79 -19.44 16.36
C ILE A 271 7.33 -19.34 16.79
N SER A 272 6.67 -20.48 16.76
CA SER A 272 5.31 -20.64 17.27
C SER A 272 5.33 -20.51 18.79
N LYS A 273 5.22 -19.29 19.29
CA LYS A 273 4.89 -19.09 20.70
C LYS A 273 3.42 -19.43 20.83
N SER A 274 3.13 -20.53 21.51
CA SER A 274 1.78 -20.92 21.94
C SER A 274 1.05 -19.65 22.42
N GLY A 275 0.06 -19.17 21.66
CA GLY A 275 -0.59 -17.87 21.87
C GLY A 275 -1.28 -17.75 23.22
N LEU A 276 -2.09 -16.71 23.47
CA LEU A 276 -2.81 -16.54 24.75
C LEU A 276 -3.63 -17.79 25.17
N ALA A 277 -4.19 -18.54 24.22
CA ALA A 277 -4.81 -19.85 24.46
C ALA A 277 -3.78 -20.97 24.74
N GLY A 278 -2.60 -20.87 24.16
CA GLY A 278 -1.44 -21.69 24.47
C GLY A 278 -0.82 -21.37 25.83
N ARG A 279 -0.98 -20.17 26.39
CA ARG A 279 -0.59 -19.85 27.77
C ARG A 279 -1.56 -20.40 28.81
N THR A 280 -2.86 -20.50 28.50
CA THR A 280 -3.82 -21.21 29.36
C THR A 280 -3.70 -22.73 29.21
N LEU A 281 -3.32 -23.24 28.03
CA LEU A 281 -2.98 -24.66 27.83
C LEU A 281 -1.58 -25.04 28.33
N ALA A 282 -0.61 -24.12 28.36
CA ALA A 282 0.72 -24.36 28.94
C ALA A 282 0.74 -24.12 30.45
N ALA A 283 -0.07 -23.20 30.98
CA ALA A 283 -0.34 -23.11 32.42
C ALA A 283 -1.25 -24.25 32.89
N GLY A 284 -2.23 -24.67 32.07
CA GLY A 284 -3.01 -25.88 32.30
C GLY A 284 -2.19 -27.15 32.09
N GLY A 285 -1.19 -27.12 31.21
CA GLY A 285 -0.30 -28.22 30.87
C GLY A 285 0.81 -28.43 31.88
N SER A 286 1.37 -27.38 32.48
CA SER A 286 2.32 -27.51 33.59
C SER A 286 1.64 -27.95 34.89
N ILE A 287 0.37 -27.58 35.08
CA ILE A 287 -0.47 -28.12 36.17
C ILE A 287 -0.91 -29.56 35.86
N ALA A 288 -1.28 -29.88 34.61
CA ALA A 288 -1.64 -31.23 34.20
C ALA A 288 -0.43 -32.19 34.16
N GLU A 289 0.78 -31.74 33.84
CA GLU A 289 1.99 -32.56 33.90
C GLU A 289 2.38 -32.86 35.34
N HIS A 290 2.28 -31.89 36.27
CA HIS A 290 2.51 -32.15 37.69
C HIS A 290 1.44 -33.08 38.29
N VAL A 291 0.16 -32.93 37.91
CA VAL A 291 -0.90 -33.84 38.39
C VAL A 291 -0.83 -35.21 37.70
N SER A 292 -0.45 -35.28 36.42
CA SER A 292 -0.34 -36.53 35.66
C SER A 292 0.85 -37.39 36.11
N THR A 293 2.04 -36.81 36.24
CA THR A 293 3.23 -37.58 36.64
C THR A 293 3.20 -37.97 38.12
N GLN A 294 2.60 -37.16 38.99
CA GLN A 294 2.62 -37.42 40.44
C GLN A 294 1.38 -38.15 40.97
N TYR A 295 0.21 -38.05 40.32
CA TYR A 295 -1.01 -38.76 40.76
C TYR A 295 -1.49 -39.84 39.78
N VAL A 296 -1.50 -39.58 38.47
CA VAL A 296 -2.08 -40.54 37.50
C VAL A 296 -1.16 -41.74 37.28
N ARG A 297 0.15 -41.51 37.20
CA ARG A 297 1.13 -42.58 37.00
C ARG A 297 1.16 -43.62 38.13
N PRO A 298 1.22 -43.26 39.43
CA PRO A 298 1.17 -44.26 40.49
C PRO A 298 -0.18 -44.97 40.56
N VAL A 299 -1.31 -44.28 40.34
CA VAL A 299 -2.64 -44.90 40.34
C VAL A 299 -2.82 -45.90 39.19
N PHE A 300 -2.30 -45.56 38.00
CA PHE A 300 -2.33 -46.48 36.86
C PHE A 300 -1.44 -47.70 37.09
N LEU A 301 -0.24 -47.51 37.67
CA LEU A 301 0.66 -48.61 38.00
C LEU A 301 0.11 -49.51 39.10
N THR A 302 -0.56 -48.96 40.13
CA THR A 302 -1.22 -49.77 41.16
C THR A 302 -2.42 -50.52 40.62
N ALA A 303 -3.23 -49.90 39.75
CA ALA A 303 -4.31 -50.58 39.05
C ALA A 303 -3.80 -51.72 38.17
N LEU A 304 -2.71 -51.50 37.42
CA LEU A 304 -2.11 -52.51 36.56
C LEU A 304 -1.51 -53.68 37.38
N ALA A 305 -0.87 -53.38 38.51
CA ALA A 305 -0.38 -54.39 39.45
C ALA A 305 -1.53 -55.21 40.07
N PHE A 306 -2.67 -54.57 40.37
CA PHE A 306 -3.85 -55.26 40.90
C PHE A 306 -4.49 -56.20 39.88
N VAL A 307 -4.65 -55.73 38.63
CA VAL A 307 -5.20 -56.55 37.54
C VAL A 307 -4.29 -57.73 37.22
N THR A 308 -2.98 -57.53 37.19
CA THR A 308 -2.01 -58.61 36.92
C THR A 308 -1.97 -59.64 38.04
N THR A 309 -1.92 -59.22 39.30
CA THR A 309 -1.98 -60.17 40.43
C THR A 309 -3.28 -60.95 40.46
N PHE A 310 -4.43 -60.31 40.21
CA PHE A 310 -5.72 -60.98 40.12
C PHE A 310 -5.75 -62.01 38.98
N ALA A 311 -5.23 -61.67 37.80
CA ALA A 311 -5.16 -62.58 36.66
C ALA A 311 -4.30 -63.81 36.94
N ILE A 312 -3.15 -63.64 37.61
CA ILE A 312 -2.27 -64.74 38.02
C ILE A 312 -2.97 -65.65 39.04
N LEU A 313 -3.65 -65.07 40.03
CA LEU A 313 -4.37 -65.81 41.06
C LEU A 313 -5.53 -66.61 40.44
N TRP A 314 -6.28 -66.00 39.52
CA TRP A 314 -7.36 -66.66 38.79
C TRP A 314 -6.85 -67.80 37.91
N ALA A 315 -5.76 -67.58 37.17
CA ALA A 315 -5.12 -68.62 36.35
C ALA A 315 -4.64 -69.80 37.20
N SER A 316 -4.05 -69.51 38.37
CA SER A 316 -3.58 -70.53 39.32
C SER A 316 -4.74 -71.35 39.90
N LEU A 317 -5.84 -70.70 40.26
CA LEU A 317 -7.07 -71.36 40.72
C LEU A 317 -7.70 -72.25 39.63
N LYS A 318 -7.68 -71.78 38.39
CA LYS A 318 -8.20 -72.53 37.24
C LYS A 318 -7.33 -73.74 36.92
N LEU A 319 -6.01 -73.60 36.94
CA LEU A 319 -5.05 -74.71 36.78
C LEU A 319 -5.23 -75.75 37.89
N TRP A 320 -5.39 -75.31 39.14
CA TRP A 320 -5.61 -76.21 40.27
C TRP A 320 -6.94 -76.98 40.19
N ARG A 321 -8.02 -76.34 39.69
CA ARG A 321 -9.28 -77.06 39.43
C ARG A 321 -9.16 -78.13 38.35
N ILE A 322 -8.32 -77.90 37.33
CA ILE A 322 -8.09 -78.88 36.27
C ILE A 322 -7.26 -80.05 36.80
N SER A 323 -6.24 -79.80 37.63
CA SER A 323 -5.41 -80.87 38.20
C SER A 323 -6.08 -81.67 39.32
N ARG A 324 -7.18 -81.17 39.90
CA ARG A 324 -7.99 -81.89 40.91
C ARG A 324 -9.09 -82.77 40.35
N LYS A 325 -9.26 -82.88 39.02
CA LYS A 325 -10.16 -83.90 38.47
C LYS A 325 -9.52 -85.27 38.71
N PRO A 326 -10.08 -86.14 39.58
CA PRO A 326 -9.63 -87.52 39.65
C PRO A 326 -9.87 -88.15 38.27
N ALA A 327 -8.89 -88.93 37.82
CA ALA A 327 -9.01 -89.77 36.63
C ALA A 327 -10.17 -90.76 36.77
#